data_AF-A0A523SBR6-F1
#
_entry.id   AF-A0A523SBR6-F1
#
_cell.length_a   1.000
_cell.length_b   1.000
_cell.length_c   1.000
_cell.angle_alpha   90.00
_cell.angle_beta   90.00
_cell.angle_gamma   90.00
#
_symmetry.space_group_name_H-M   'P 1'
#
loop_
_entity.id
_entity.type
_entity.pdbx_description
1 polymer ?
#
loop_
_entity_poly.entity_id
_entity_poly.type
_entity_poly.pdbx_seq_one_letter_code
_entity_poly.pdbx_strand_id
1 'polypeptide(L)'
;MKGAKEEVPSPNPYYGPSGPNEHRPGDVQTMSEQDVLYEVDNGVATVTINRPAKYNALNTVVVGTLREMMKQAEEDDSVRVVILTGTGEKAFAAGADIAEFKDKDSKTVRPLAENGHEFCKYMESMSKPV
;
A
#
# COMPACT_ATOMS: atom_id res chain seq x y z
N MET A 1 -39.20 -18.09 2.64
CA MET A 1 -37.81 -17.98 2.15
C MET A 1 -37.44 -16.52 2.10
N LYS A 2 -36.75 -16.00 3.13
CA LYS A 2 -36.33 -14.60 3.21
C LYS A 2 -34.93 -14.49 2.61
N GLY A 3 -34.79 -13.68 1.56
CA GLY A 3 -33.49 -13.36 0.95
C GLY A 3 -32.62 -12.57 1.93
N ALA A 4 -31.41 -13.07 2.15
CA ALA A 4 -30.38 -12.35 2.89
C ALA A 4 -29.95 -11.15 2.03
N LYS A 5 -30.04 -9.95 2.63
CA LYS A 5 -29.46 -8.74 2.06
C LYS A 5 -27.94 -8.86 2.22
N GLU A 6 -27.20 -8.82 1.13
CA GLU A 6 -25.76 -8.55 1.18
C GLU A 6 -25.58 -7.12 1.70
N GLU A 7 -25.03 -7.03 2.91
CA GLU A 7 -24.67 -5.78 3.56
C GLU A 7 -23.36 -5.32 2.93
N VAL A 8 -23.42 -4.26 2.13
CA VAL A 8 -22.23 -3.63 1.54
C VAL A 8 -21.41 -3.04 2.69
N PRO A 9 -20.15 -3.47 2.94
CA PRO A 9 -19.37 -2.91 4.02
C PRO A 9 -19.13 -1.41 3.75
N SER A 10 -19.48 -0.60 4.73
CA SER A 10 -19.26 0.85 4.75
C SER A 10 -17.80 1.18 4.37
N PRO A 11 -17.53 2.24 3.60
CA PRO A 11 -16.16 2.67 3.34
C PRO A 11 -15.47 2.96 4.68
N ASN A 12 -14.35 2.28 4.92
CA ASN A 12 -13.51 2.49 6.09
C ASN A 12 -13.12 3.97 6.18
N PRO A 13 -13.50 4.72 7.23
CA PRO A 13 -13.12 6.11 7.35
C PRO A 13 -11.61 6.20 7.56
N TYR A 14 -10.93 6.93 6.68
CA TYR A 14 -9.50 7.23 6.78
C TYR A 14 -9.15 7.73 8.20
N TYR A 15 -8.33 6.97 8.92
CA TYR A 15 -7.62 7.46 10.10
C TYR A 15 -6.40 8.26 9.62
N GLY A 16 -6.44 9.58 9.82
CA GLY A 16 -5.24 10.42 9.75
C GLY A 16 -4.22 10.02 10.84
N PRO A 17 -3.03 10.64 10.86
CA PRO A 17 -1.92 10.19 11.68
C PRO A 17 -2.26 10.23 13.17
N SER A 18 -2.48 9.05 13.74
CA SER A 18 -2.40 8.81 15.19
C SER A 18 -1.04 9.29 15.68
N GLY A 19 -1.02 10.02 16.79
CA GLY A 19 0.17 10.66 17.36
C GLY A 19 1.34 9.70 17.68
N PRO A 20 2.43 10.21 18.28
CA PRO A 20 3.66 9.47 18.49
C PRO A 20 3.39 8.15 19.22
N ASN A 21 3.82 7.07 18.58
CA ASN A 21 3.60 5.67 18.95
C ASN A 21 4.15 5.36 20.34
N GLU A 22 3.30 5.46 21.39
CA GLU A 22 3.58 4.85 22.69
C GLU A 22 3.26 3.35 22.60
N HIS A 23 4.30 2.55 22.34
CA HIS A 23 4.19 1.10 22.21
C HIS A 23 3.83 0.47 23.56
N ARG A 24 2.57 0.01 23.71
CA ARG A 24 2.14 -0.81 24.85
C ARG A 24 2.39 -2.29 24.53
N PRO A 25 3.02 -3.06 25.43
CA PRO A 25 3.21 -4.49 25.23
C PRO A 25 1.86 -5.21 25.44
N GLY A 26 1.21 -5.62 24.35
CA GLY A 26 -0.06 -6.37 24.40
C GLY A 26 -0.92 -6.32 23.13
N ASP A 27 -0.68 -5.39 22.21
CA ASP A 27 -1.49 -5.28 21.00
C ASP A 27 -0.94 -6.20 19.89
N VAL A 28 -1.48 -7.41 19.79
CA VAL A 28 -1.34 -8.23 18.58
C VAL A 28 -2.21 -7.60 17.50
N GLN A 29 -1.65 -6.65 16.75
CA GLN A 29 -2.22 -6.20 15.48
C GLN A 29 -2.06 -7.35 14.49
N THR A 30 -3.16 -7.97 14.08
CA THR A 30 -3.17 -9.05 13.10
C THR A 30 -2.63 -8.51 11.76
N MET A 31 -1.40 -8.88 11.38
CA MET A 31 -0.73 -8.47 10.12
C MET A 31 -1.45 -8.91 8.83
N SER A 32 -2.57 -9.64 8.91
CA SER A 32 -3.22 -10.27 7.75
C SER A 32 -4.24 -9.41 7.01
N GLU A 33 -4.56 -8.20 7.45
CA GLU A 33 -5.62 -7.35 6.84
C GLU A 33 -5.11 -6.14 6.05
N GLN A 34 -3.81 -5.83 6.12
CA GLN A 34 -3.25 -4.66 5.45
C GLN A 34 -2.79 -5.00 4.02
N ASP A 35 -3.17 -4.16 3.06
CA ASP A 35 -2.79 -4.28 1.64
C ASP A 35 -1.30 -3.93 1.39
N VAL A 36 -0.64 -3.26 2.33
CA VAL A 36 0.80 -2.93 2.32
C VAL A 36 1.37 -3.13 3.73
N LEU A 37 2.52 -3.78 3.84
CA LEU A 37 3.26 -3.99 5.08
C LEU A 37 4.54 -3.16 5.08
N TYR A 38 4.99 -2.75 6.26
CA TYR A 38 6.21 -1.96 6.46
C TYR A 38 6.99 -2.49 7.66
N GLU A 39 8.25 -2.83 7.45
CA GLU A 39 9.16 -3.27 8.50
C GLU A 39 10.52 -2.60 8.33
N VAL A 40 11.21 -2.34 9.44
CA VAL A 40 12.59 -1.81 9.43
C VAL A 40 13.45 -2.74 10.27
N ASP A 41 14.51 -3.28 9.66
CA ASP A 41 15.50 -4.10 10.34
C ASP A 41 16.91 -3.76 9.84
N ASN A 42 17.86 -3.57 10.77
CA ASN A 42 19.28 -3.31 10.46
C ASN A 42 19.54 -2.18 9.44
N GLY A 43 18.66 -1.17 9.42
CA GLY A 43 18.70 -0.03 8.51
C GLY A 43 18.22 -0.32 7.08
N VAL A 44 17.47 -1.40 6.91
CA VAL A 44 16.74 -1.76 5.68
C VAL A 44 15.25 -1.60 5.98
N ALA A 45 14.55 -0.76 5.23
CA ALA A 45 13.09 -0.71 5.25
C ALA A 45 12.52 -1.64 4.18
N THR A 46 11.74 -2.64 4.54
CA THR A 46 11.04 -3.50 3.58
C THR A 46 9.57 -3.07 3.48
N VAL A 47 9.20 -2.55 2.31
CA VAL A 47 7.83 -2.21 1.94
C VAL A 47 7.28 -3.38 1.12
N THR A 48 6.21 -4.02 1.60
CA THR A 48 5.67 -5.22 0.95
C THR A 48 4.23 -5.02 0.50
N ILE A 49 3.94 -5.22 -0.79
CA ILE A 49 2.56 -5.27 -1.30
C ILE A 49 1.94 -6.59 -0.85
N ASN A 50 0.83 -6.53 -0.10
CA ASN A 50 0.20 -7.70 0.50
C ASN A 50 -1.22 -7.91 -0.02
N ARG A 51 -1.33 -8.23 -1.32
CA ARG A 51 -2.61 -8.57 -1.97
C ARG A 51 -2.49 -9.88 -2.75
N PRO A 52 -2.10 -10.99 -2.11
CA PRO A 52 -1.74 -12.23 -2.82
C PRO A 52 -2.91 -12.81 -3.61
N ALA A 53 -4.15 -12.65 -3.12
CA ALA A 53 -5.37 -13.07 -3.83
C ALA A 53 -5.62 -12.32 -5.15
N LYS A 54 -5.00 -11.14 -5.31
CA LYS A 54 -5.04 -10.32 -6.52
C LYS A 54 -3.67 -10.22 -7.21
N TYR A 55 -2.75 -11.14 -6.93
CA TYR A 55 -1.39 -11.13 -7.50
C TYR A 55 -0.68 -9.78 -7.29
N ASN A 56 -0.90 -9.16 -6.13
CA ASN A 56 -0.31 -7.88 -5.76
C ASN A 56 -0.63 -6.74 -6.75
N ALA A 57 -1.82 -6.78 -7.37
CA ALA A 57 -2.29 -5.70 -8.24
C ALA A 57 -2.41 -4.37 -7.48
N LEU A 58 -2.09 -3.26 -8.14
CA LEU A 58 -2.05 -1.92 -7.57
C LEU A 58 -3.38 -1.21 -7.81
N ASN A 59 -4.08 -0.85 -6.73
CA ASN A 59 -5.24 0.03 -6.76
C ASN A 59 -4.88 1.43 -6.23
N THR A 60 -5.82 2.35 -6.23
CA THR A 60 -5.57 3.74 -5.78
C THR A 60 -5.04 3.79 -4.34
N VAL A 61 -5.62 2.98 -3.45
CA VAL A 61 -5.26 2.93 -2.03
C VAL A 61 -3.83 2.43 -1.85
N VAL A 62 -3.47 1.31 -2.49
CA VAL A 62 -2.13 0.73 -2.43
C VAL A 62 -1.07 1.73 -2.89
N VAL A 63 -1.27 2.40 -4.02
CA VAL A 63 -0.28 3.38 -4.52
C VAL A 63 -0.12 4.55 -3.54
N GLY A 64 -1.21 5.01 -2.92
CA GLY A 64 -1.17 6.02 -1.87
C GLY A 64 -0.37 5.55 -0.65
N THR A 65 -0.69 4.37 -0.12
CA THR A 65 0.00 3.79 1.04
C THR A 65 1.48 3.52 0.75
N LEU A 66 1.83 3.01 -0.44
CA LEU A 66 3.22 2.83 -0.84
C LEU A 66 3.98 4.16 -0.81
N ARG A 67 3.41 5.23 -1.35
CA ARG A 67 4.03 6.56 -1.32
C ARG A 67 4.25 7.05 0.11
N GLU A 68 3.29 6.83 1.00
CA GLU A 68 3.43 7.18 2.43
C GLU A 68 4.56 6.38 3.10
N MET A 69 4.64 5.08 2.86
CA MET A 69 5.71 4.23 3.42
C MET A 69 7.09 4.58 2.86
N MET A 70 7.20 4.88 1.56
CA MET A 70 8.45 5.36 0.95
C MET A 70 8.90 6.68 1.58
N LYS A 71 7.96 7.60 1.82
CA LYS A 71 8.25 8.87 2.50
C LYS A 71 8.71 8.65 3.94
N GLN A 72 8.03 7.79 4.68
CA GLN A 72 8.44 7.43 6.03
C GLN A 72 9.86 6.85 6.05
N ALA A 73 10.19 5.95 5.12
CA ALA A 73 11.52 5.39 4.97
C ALA A 73 12.57 6.45 4.60
N GLU A 74 12.21 7.43 3.77
CA GLU A 74 13.10 8.53 3.39
C GLU A 74 13.41 9.46 4.58
N GLU A 75 12.41 9.77 5.41
CA GLU A 75 12.55 10.68 6.56
C GLU A 75 13.21 10.02 7.78
N ASP A 76 13.26 8.68 7.85
CA ASP A 76 13.84 7.94 8.98
C ASP A 76 15.37 7.77 8.86
N ASP A 77 16.14 8.55 9.62
CA ASP A 77 17.62 8.51 9.63
C ASP A 77 18.22 7.12 9.95
N SER A 78 17.46 6.20 10.57
CA SER A 78 17.91 4.83 10.80
C SER A 78 17.89 3.96 9.54
N VAL A 79 17.06 4.32 8.55
CA VAL A 79 16.93 3.64 7.25
C VAL A 79 18.00 4.14 6.29
N ARG A 80 18.73 3.20 5.69
CA ARG A 80 19.80 3.45 4.72
C ARG A 80 19.45 2.98 3.31
N VAL A 81 18.53 2.02 3.18
CA VAL A 81 18.07 1.44 1.93
C VAL A 81 16.63 0.95 2.08
N VAL A 82 15.87 0.99 0.99
CA VAL A 82 14.51 0.49 0.93
C VAL A 82 14.45 -0.72 0.01
N ILE A 83 13.63 -1.71 0.35
CA ILE A 83 13.27 -2.83 -0.52
C ILE A 83 11.77 -2.73 -0.77
N LEU A 84 11.37 -2.67 -2.04
CA LEU A 84 9.98 -2.86 -2.44
C LEU A 84 9.80 -4.31 -2.92
N THR A 85 8.86 -5.04 -2.32
CA THR A 85 8.54 -6.42 -2.73
C THR A 85 7.04 -6.70 -2.67
N GLY A 86 6.61 -7.89 -3.08
CA GLY A 86 5.23 -8.38 -2.96
C GLY A 86 5.17 -9.67 -2.16
N THR A 87 4.04 -9.95 -1.50
CA THR A 87 3.86 -11.21 -0.78
C THR A 87 3.64 -12.40 -1.71
N GLY A 88 4.04 -13.57 -1.23
CA GLY A 88 3.92 -14.83 -1.94
C GLY A 88 4.93 -15.00 -3.06
N GLU A 89 4.83 -16.13 -3.77
CA GLU A 89 5.84 -16.54 -4.77
C GLU A 89 5.40 -16.31 -6.22
N LYS A 90 4.14 -15.86 -6.42
CA LYS A 90 3.52 -15.83 -7.75
C LYS A 90 3.82 -14.56 -8.54
N ALA A 91 3.90 -13.42 -7.86
CA ALA A 91 4.06 -12.12 -8.51
C ALA A 91 4.62 -11.09 -7.53
N PHE A 92 5.53 -10.25 -8.00
CA PHE A 92 5.87 -9.00 -7.32
C PHE A 92 4.65 -8.06 -7.30
N ALA A 93 4.16 -7.68 -8.48
CA ALA A 93 2.91 -6.94 -8.70
C ALA A 93 2.42 -7.22 -10.12
N ALA A 94 1.14 -7.58 -10.29
CA ALA A 94 0.56 -7.92 -11.60
C ALA A 94 0.10 -6.70 -12.43
N GLY A 95 0.54 -5.48 -12.07
CA GLY A 95 0.11 -4.23 -12.69
C GLY A 95 -1.09 -3.61 -11.98
N ALA A 96 -1.90 -2.83 -12.69
CA ALA A 96 -3.05 -2.14 -12.11
C ALA A 96 -4.24 -3.09 -11.85
N ASP A 97 -4.99 -2.86 -10.77
CA ASP A 97 -6.18 -3.64 -10.43
C ASP A 97 -7.29 -3.37 -11.45
N ILE A 98 -7.66 -4.37 -12.26
CA ILE A 98 -8.67 -4.22 -13.34
C ILE A 98 -10.01 -3.72 -12.81
N ALA A 99 -10.33 -4.01 -11.54
CA ALA A 99 -11.55 -3.51 -10.90
C ALA A 99 -11.60 -1.96 -10.86
N GLU A 100 -10.46 -1.28 -10.90
CA GLU A 100 -10.37 0.19 -10.96
C GLU A 100 -10.78 0.77 -12.32
N PHE A 101 -10.86 -0.05 -13.36
CA PHE A 101 -11.19 0.39 -14.72
C PHE A 101 -12.60 0.00 -15.16
N LYS A 102 -13.21 -0.95 -14.44
CA LYS A 102 -14.54 -1.46 -14.79
C LYS A 102 -15.57 -0.32 -14.76
N ASP A 103 -16.32 -0.19 -15.86
CA ASP A 103 -17.38 0.80 -16.05
C ASP A 103 -16.93 2.28 -15.96
N LYS A 104 -15.62 2.55 -16.08
CA LYS A 104 -15.02 3.89 -16.06
C LYS A 104 -14.55 4.31 -17.45
N ASP A 105 -14.60 5.61 -17.73
CA ASP A 105 -14.10 6.21 -18.98
C ASP A 105 -12.64 6.68 -18.84
N SER A 106 -12.04 7.10 -19.96
CA SER A 106 -10.65 7.58 -19.98
C SER A 106 -10.37 8.79 -19.08
N LYS A 107 -11.37 9.66 -18.85
CA LYS A 107 -11.21 10.85 -18.00
C LYS A 107 -11.17 10.47 -16.53
N THR A 108 -11.97 9.49 -16.14
CA THR A 108 -12.07 9.00 -14.77
C THR A 108 -10.91 8.08 -14.38
N VAL A 109 -10.29 7.35 -15.32
CA VAL A 109 -9.11 6.51 -15.02
C VAL A 109 -7.77 7.25 -15.13
N ARG A 110 -7.72 8.40 -15.81
CA ARG A 110 -6.49 9.18 -15.98
C ARG A 110 -5.80 9.52 -14.64
N PRO A 111 -6.50 9.99 -13.59
CA PRO A 111 -5.87 10.28 -12.31
C PRO A 111 -5.18 9.07 -11.67
N LEU A 112 -5.69 7.85 -11.89
CA LEU A 112 -5.04 6.63 -11.40
C LEU A 112 -3.68 6.41 -12.08
N ALA A 113 -3.62 6.57 -13.40
CA ALA A 113 -2.37 6.45 -14.16
C ALA A 113 -1.37 7.56 -13.77
N GLU A 114 -1.86 8.79 -13.60
CA GLU A 114 -1.05 9.93 -13.14
C GLU A 114 -0.50 9.67 -11.74
N ASN A 115 -1.32 9.17 -10.81
CA ASN A 115 -0.87 8.81 -9.46
C ASN A 115 0.21 7.71 -9.48
N GLY A 116 0.06 6.69 -10.33
CA GLY A 116 1.09 5.66 -10.53
C GLY A 116 2.41 6.25 -11.05
N HIS A 117 2.36 7.16 -12.02
CA HIS A 117 3.56 7.84 -12.51
C HIS A 117 4.22 8.73 -11.46
N GLU A 118 3.43 9.46 -10.67
CA GLU A 118 3.98 10.28 -9.58
C GLU A 118 4.63 9.42 -8.49
N PHE A 119 4.11 8.22 -8.23
CA PHE A 119 4.77 7.26 -7.35
C PHE A 119 6.12 6.79 -7.91
N CYS A 120 6.19 6.40 -9.20
CA CYS A 120 7.47 6.02 -9.81
C CYS A 120 8.49 7.17 -9.79
N LYS A 121 8.07 8.39 -10.15
CA LYS A 121 8.93 9.58 -10.08
C LYS A 121 9.43 9.86 -8.68
N TYR A 122 8.56 9.69 -7.68
CA TYR A 122 8.95 9.87 -6.28
C TYR A 122 10.06 8.89 -5.91
N MET A 123 9.86 7.60 -6.20
CA MET A 123 10.85 6.55 -5.95
C MET A 123 12.17 6.80 -6.68
N GLU A 124 12.13 7.24 -7.94
CA GLU A 124 13.31 7.63 -8.72
C GLU A 124 14.05 8.85 -8.14
N SER A 125 13.34 9.73 -7.43
CA SER A 125 13.89 10.95 -6.84
C SER A 125 14.35 10.79 -5.38
N MET A 126 14.13 9.63 -4.78
CA MET A 126 14.48 9.38 -3.37
C MET A 126 15.98 9.57 -3.14
N SER A 127 16.30 10.17 -2.01
CA SER A 127 17.67 10.39 -1.54
C SER A 127 18.34 9.10 -1.05
N LYS A 128 17.56 8.06 -0.74
CA LYS A 128 18.01 6.74 -0.30
C LYS A 128 17.84 5.71 -1.42
N PRO A 129 18.77 4.74 -1.58
CA PRO A 129 18.62 3.68 -2.56
C PRO A 129 17.35 2.85 -2.33
N VAL A 130 16.72 2.46 -3.45
CA VAL A 130 15.54 1.58 -3.52
C VAL A 130 15.84 0.44 -4.49
#